data_AF-A0AAW0MLN2-F1
#
_entry.id   AF-A0AAW0MLN2-F1
#
_cell.length_a   1.000
_cell.length_b   1.000
_cell.length_c   1.000
_cell.angle_alpha   90.00
_cell.angle_beta   90.00
_cell.angle_gamma   90.00
#
_symmetry.space_group_name_H-M   'P 1'
#
loop_
_entity.id
_entity.type
_entity.pdbx_description
1 polymer ?
#
loop_
_entity_poly.entity_id
_entity_poly.type
_entity_poly.pdbx_seq_one_letter_code
_entity_poly.pdbx_strand_id
1 'polypeptide(L)'
;MNSCSQCSAPCRPESFLQRLGQRDDKRKDSSQTQTQVQDKSPGLQEEDVQAVELLRKNIESRLKVALPTDLASALTDGVVLCHLANHVRPRSVPSIHVPSPAVPKLTMAKCRRNVENFLEACRRIGVPQSDLCLPLHILEEKGLPLVAGTVSALLQLAPPRHSVSTTTATGSSPV
;
A
#
# COMPACT_ATOMS: atom_id res chain seq x y z
N MET A 1 20.88 64.05 -2.87
CA MET A 1 19.62 63.43 -3.35
C MET A 1 19.96 62.22 -4.23
N ASN A 2 18.92 61.48 -4.64
CA ASN A 2 18.81 60.55 -5.78
C ASN A 2 18.67 59.07 -5.41
N SER A 3 17.89 58.35 -6.22
CA SER A 3 17.28 57.05 -5.91
C SER A 3 17.42 56.06 -7.08
N CYS A 4 17.47 54.77 -6.76
CA CYS A 4 16.95 53.61 -7.51
C CYS A 4 17.21 53.50 -9.04
N SER A 5 17.84 52.40 -9.50
CA SER A 5 17.16 51.37 -10.34
C SER A 5 18.05 50.19 -10.80
N GLN A 6 17.34 49.07 -10.97
CA GLN A 6 17.58 47.75 -11.59
C GLN A 6 18.15 47.77 -13.04
N CYS A 7 18.61 46.70 -13.72
CA CYS A 7 18.69 45.24 -13.44
C CYS A 7 19.64 44.47 -14.42
N SER A 8 19.73 43.13 -14.23
CA SER A 8 20.13 42.08 -15.21
C SER A 8 21.62 41.81 -15.48
N ALA A 9 21.93 40.56 -15.90
CA ALA A 9 23.26 39.93 -15.85
C ALA A 9 23.82 39.48 -17.23
N PRO A 10 25.16 39.27 -17.37
CA PRO A 10 25.79 38.89 -18.63
C PRO A 10 26.24 37.43 -18.77
N CYS A 11 26.06 36.90 -19.98
CA CYS A 11 26.90 35.98 -20.77
C CYS A 11 27.70 34.81 -20.14
N ARG A 12 27.53 33.62 -20.72
CA ARG A 12 28.42 32.46 -20.60
C ARG A 12 29.00 32.09 -21.99
N PRO A 13 30.33 32.19 -22.24
CA PRO A 13 30.95 31.75 -23.48
C PRO A 13 31.44 30.29 -23.42
N GLU A 14 31.83 29.75 -24.57
CA GLU A 14 32.28 28.37 -24.77
C GLU A 14 33.81 28.31 -25.01
N SER A 15 34.47 27.26 -24.49
CA SER A 15 35.63 26.58 -25.11
C SER A 15 36.30 25.60 -24.12
N PHE A 16 36.43 24.32 -24.52
CA PHE A 16 37.74 23.67 -24.77
C PHE A 16 37.56 22.19 -25.14
N LEU A 17 37.76 21.86 -26.42
CA LEU A 17 37.85 20.48 -26.91
C LEU A 17 39.27 19.92 -26.74
N GLN A 18 39.57 19.25 -25.64
CA GLN A 18 40.67 18.27 -25.55
C GLN A 18 40.42 17.33 -24.35
N ARG A 19 40.50 15.99 -24.46
CA ARG A 19 41.69 15.22 -24.86
C ARG A 19 41.30 13.75 -25.13
N LEU A 20 42.03 13.08 -26.02
CA LEU A 20 41.86 11.66 -26.33
C LEU A 20 42.45 10.76 -25.22
N GLY A 21 41.85 9.59 -24.97
CA GLY A 21 42.62 8.42 -24.51
C GLY A 21 41.96 7.41 -23.55
N GLN A 22 42.11 6.13 -23.92
CA GLN A 22 42.26 4.95 -23.05
C GLN A 22 40.99 4.36 -22.38
N ARG A 23 41.18 3.21 -21.72
CA ARG A 23 40.20 2.10 -21.61
C ARG A 23 39.97 1.60 -20.16
N ASP A 24 39.01 0.68 -20.05
CA ASP A 24 38.90 -0.42 -19.08
C ASP A 24 38.45 -0.12 -17.62
N ASP A 25 37.80 -1.13 -17.05
CA ASP A 25 37.64 -1.51 -15.63
C ASP A 25 37.28 -0.51 -14.47
N LYS A 26 35.99 -0.59 -14.07
CA LYS A 26 35.53 -1.30 -12.83
C LYS A 26 35.15 -0.50 -11.55
N ARG A 27 33.91 -0.80 -11.10
CA ARG A 27 33.22 -0.60 -9.77
C ARG A 27 32.60 0.76 -9.41
N LYS A 28 31.37 0.66 -8.85
CA LYS A 28 30.69 1.41 -7.75
C LYS A 28 30.96 2.93 -7.60
N ASP A 29 29.97 3.79 -7.35
CA ASP A 29 28.74 3.57 -6.55
C ASP A 29 27.61 4.61 -6.79
N SER A 30 26.37 4.23 -6.45
CA SER A 30 25.23 5.08 -6.03
C SER A 30 24.58 6.17 -6.91
N SER A 31 23.27 6.36 -6.64
CA SER A 31 22.45 7.57 -6.89
C SER A 31 22.16 8.01 -8.33
N GLN A 32 21.56 7.12 -9.14
CA GLN A 32 20.87 7.55 -10.38
C GLN A 32 19.45 8.06 -10.10
N THR A 33 19.16 9.30 -10.49
CA THR A 33 17.78 9.80 -10.67
C THR A 33 17.17 9.14 -11.90
N GLN A 34 16.49 7.99 -11.73
CA GLN A 34 15.85 7.31 -12.85
C GLN A 34 14.40 7.77 -13.06
N THR A 35 14.20 8.73 -13.97
CA THR A 35 12.91 8.92 -14.65
C THR A 35 12.72 7.74 -15.62
N GLN A 36 12.18 6.63 -15.13
CA GLN A 36 11.98 5.42 -15.94
C GLN A 36 10.84 5.59 -16.95
N VAL A 37 11.18 6.09 -18.14
CA VAL A 37 10.45 5.75 -19.38
C VAL A 37 10.86 4.34 -19.81
N GLN A 38 10.40 3.33 -19.07
CA GLN A 38 10.59 1.93 -19.45
C GLN A 38 9.48 1.44 -20.37
N ASP A 39 9.91 0.88 -21.50
CA ASP A 39 9.09 0.07 -22.40
C ASP A 39 8.56 -1.14 -21.63
N LYS A 40 7.30 -1.08 -21.17
CA LYS A 40 6.74 -2.10 -20.27
C LYS A 40 6.30 -3.31 -21.11
N SER A 41 7.15 -4.33 -21.15
CA SER A 41 6.85 -5.61 -21.79
C SER A 41 5.52 -6.20 -21.26
N PRO A 42 4.67 -6.77 -22.14
CA PRO A 42 3.24 -6.90 -21.87
C PRO A 42 2.89 -7.81 -20.67
N GLY A 43 3.62 -8.92 -20.47
CA GLY A 43 3.31 -9.90 -19.42
C GLY A 43 3.28 -9.31 -17.99
N LEU A 44 4.13 -8.32 -17.70
CA LEU A 44 4.14 -7.65 -16.40
C LEU A 44 2.87 -6.83 -16.14
N GLN A 45 2.06 -6.51 -17.16
CA GLN A 45 0.75 -5.89 -16.96
C GLN A 45 -0.33 -6.94 -16.64
N GLU A 46 -0.22 -8.14 -17.21
CA GLU A 46 -1.16 -9.23 -17.00
C GLU A 46 -1.06 -9.80 -15.58
N GLU A 47 0.15 -9.89 -15.02
CA GLU A 47 0.38 -10.27 -13.63
C GLU A 47 -0.15 -9.21 -12.64
N ASP A 48 0.13 -7.92 -12.90
CA ASP A 48 -0.42 -6.79 -12.12
C ASP A 48 -1.95 -6.84 -12.08
N VAL A 49 -2.62 -7.01 -13.23
CA VAL A 49 -4.09 -7.07 -13.32
C VAL A 49 -4.66 -8.29 -12.58
N GLN A 50 -4.05 -9.47 -12.72
CA GLN A 50 -4.49 -10.67 -12.01
C GLN A 50 -4.37 -10.51 -10.49
N ALA A 51 -3.31 -9.87 -9.99
CA ALA A 51 -3.16 -9.56 -8.57
C ALA A 51 -4.27 -8.60 -8.06
N VAL A 52 -4.63 -7.60 -8.85
CA VAL A 52 -5.71 -6.63 -8.53
C VAL A 52 -7.09 -7.30 -8.54
N GLU A 53 -7.37 -8.20 -9.50
CA GLU A 53 -8.60 -9.00 -9.50
C GLU A 53 -8.68 -9.93 -8.28
N LEU A 54 -7.57 -10.60 -7.93
CA LEU A 54 -7.49 -11.49 -6.78
C LEU A 54 -7.68 -10.72 -5.47
N LEU A 55 -7.16 -9.50 -5.37
CA LEU A 55 -7.41 -8.59 -4.23
C LEU A 55 -8.89 -8.30 -4.04
N ARG A 56 -9.64 -7.94 -5.11
CA ARG A 56 -11.10 -7.79 -5.02
C ARG A 56 -11.75 -9.07 -4.50
N LYS A 57 -11.52 -10.20 -5.17
CA LYS A 57 -12.13 -11.50 -4.85
C LYS A 57 -11.85 -11.94 -3.40
N ASN A 58 -10.63 -11.69 -2.91
CA ASN A 58 -10.21 -11.97 -1.53
C ASN A 58 -10.92 -11.09 -0.49
N ILE A 59 -11.15 -9.81 -0.76
CA ILE A 59 -11.87 -8.92 0.16
C ILE A 59 -13.36 -9.26 0.18
N GLU A 60 -13.98 -9.36 -1.00
CA GLU A 60 -15.42 -9.60 -1.15
C GLU A 60 -15.86 -10.92 -0.53
N SER A 61 -15.12 -12.01 -0.78
CA SER A 61 -15.42 -13.33 -0.21
C SER A 61 -15.27 -13.41 1.32
N ARG A 62 -14.34 -12.66 1.91
CA ARG A 62 -14.06 -12.67 3.35
C ARG A 62 -14.97 -11.70 4.12
N LEU A 63 -15.26 -10.52 3.59
CA LEU A 63 -16.15 -9.54 4.22
C LEU A 63 -17.63 -9.71 3.85
N LYS A 64 -17.94 -10.48 2.80
CA LYS A 64 -19.30 -10.65 2.24
C LYS A 64 -19.93 -9.33 1.80
N VAL A 65 -19.13 -8.49 1.15
CA VAL A 65 -19.53 -7.21 0.54
C VAL A 65 -19.22 -7.24 -0.95
N ALA A 66 -19.85 -6.38 -1.73
CA ALA A 66 -19.42 -6.06 -3.09
C ALA A 66 -18.63 -4.73 -3.08
N LEU A 67 -17.53 -4.66 -3.82
CA LEU A 67 -16.74 -3.45 -3.99
C LEU A 67 -17.08 -2.77 -5.32
N PRO A 68 -17.02 -1.43 -5.42
CA PRO A 68 -17.26 -0.73 -6.68
C PRO A 68 -16.19 -1.06 -7.73
N THR A 69 -16.48 -0.78 -9.01
CA THR A 69 -15.62 -1.11 -10.16
C THR A 69 -14.21 -0.53 -10.04
N ASP A 70 -14.08 0.69 -9.50
CA ASP A 70 -12.81 1.24 -9.07
C ASP A 70 -12.43 0.69 -7.68
N LEU A 71 -11.46 -0.21 -7.66
CA LEU A 71 -10.94 -0.79 -6.42
C LEU A 71 -10.00 0.16 -5.68
N ALA A 72 -9.39 1.15 -6.36
CA ALA A 72 -8.39 2.00 -5.75
C ALA A 72 -9.05 2.94 -4.72
N SER A 73 -9.99 3.77 -5.17
CA SER A 73 -10.71 4.71 -4.30
C SER A 73 -11.51 4.04 -3.18
N ALA A 74 -11.94 2.79 -3.39
CA ALA A 74 -12.61 1.96 -2.38
C ALA A 74 -11.68 1.51 -1.22
N LEU A 75 -10.37 1.59 -1.39
CA LEU A 75 -9.37 1.21 -0.38
C LEU A 75 -8.59 2.41 0.18
N THR A 76 -8.60 3.56 -0.51
CA THR A 76 -7.90 4.82 -0.12
C THR A 76 -8.27 5.32 1.29
N ASP A 77 -9.49 5.07 1.77
CA ASP A 77 -9.91 5.45 3.12
C ASP A 77 -9.39 4.52 4.24
N GLY A 78 -8.82 3.36 3.88
CA GLY A 78 -8.32 2.33 4.78
C GLY A 78 -9.38 1.54 5.57
N VAL A 79 -10.67 1.89 5.45
CA VAL A 79 -11.78 1.32 6.25
C VAL A 79 -11.97 -0.15 5.93
N VAL A 80 -12.09 -0.49 4.64
CA VAL A 80 -12.28 -1.86 4.15
C VAL A 80 -11.11 -2.77 4.59
N LEU A 81 -9.88 -2.27 4.48
CA LEU A 81 -8.67 -2.99 4.90
C LEU A 81 -8.64 -3.23 6.42
N CYS A 82 -9.02 -2.23 7.23
CA CYS A 82 -9.15 -2.40 8.68
C CYS A 82 -10.21 -3.44 9.07
N HIS A 83 -11.35 -3.48 8.38
CA HIS A 83 -12.37 -4.52 8.58
C HIS A 83 -11.85 -5.90 8.21
N LEU A 84 -11.08 -6.05 7.13
CA LEU A 84 -10.45 -7.31 6.74
C LEU A 84 -9.48 -7.83 7.82
N ALA A 85 -8.59 -6.97 8.33
CA ALA A 85 -7.67 -7.33 9.41
C ALA A 85 -8.41 -7.74 10.70
N ASN A 86 -9.54 -7.10 11.01
CA ASN A 86 -10.40 -7.48 12.13
C ASN A 86 -11.16 -8.80 11.89
N HIS A 87 -11.49 -9.15 10.65
CA HIS A 87 -12.07 -10.45 10.31
C HIS A 87 -11.04 -11.58 10.43
N VAL A 88 -9.81 -11.32 9.97
CA VAL A 88 -8.63 -12.20 10.07
C VAL A 88 -8.30 -12.49 11.54
N ARG A 89 -8.17 -11.44 12.37
CA ARG A 89 -8.01 -11.59 13.82
C ARG A 89 -8.80 -10.50 14.57
N PRO A 90 -9.84 -10.86 15.34
CA PRO A 90 -10.69 -9.90 16.05
C PRO A 90 -9.93 -8.90 16.92
N ARG A 91 -10.34 -7.63 16.88
CA ARG A 91 -9.78 -6.49 17.64
C ARG A 91 -8.32 -6.15 17.31
N SER A 92 -7.82 -6.53 16.12
CA SER A 92 -6.48 -6.12 15.67
C SER A 92 -6.41 -4.63 15.32
N VAL A 93 -7.48 -4.05 14.79
CA VAL A 93 -7.68 -2.59 14.66
C VAL A 93 -8.78 -2.16 15.64
N PRO A 94 -8.47 -1.42 16.72
CA PRO A 94 -9.43 -1.15 17.79
C PRO A 94 -10.42 -0.01 17.47
N SER A 95 -10.07 0.89 16.55
CA SER A 95 -10.92 2.01 16.11
C SER A 95 -10.69 2.26 14.63
N ILE A 96 -11.78 2.46 13.88
CA ILE A 96 -11.78 2.70 12.44
C ILE A 96 -12.55 4.01 12.20
N HIS A 97 -11.93 4.98 11.53
CA HIS A 97 -12.58 6.23 11.19
C HIS A 97 -13.37 6.06 9.89
N VAL A 98 -14.64 5.65 10.01
CA VAL A 98 -15.55 5.56 8.85
C VAL A 98 -15.97 6.96 8.37
N PRO A 99 -16.15 7.18 7.05
CA PRO A 99 -16.82 8.38 6.54
C PRO A 99 -18.29 8.39 6.99
N SER A 100 -18.74 9.47 7.61
CA SER A 100 -20.16 9.63 7.99
C SER A 100 -20.96 10.21 6.83
N PRO A 101 -22.09 9.59 6.38
CA PRO A 101 -22.86 10.08 5.24
C PRO A 101 -23.44 11.49 5.39
N ALA A 102 -23.58 11.99 6.62
CA ALA A 102 -24.16 13.30 6.93
C ALA A 102 -23.12 14.39 7.27
N VAL A 103 -21.82 14.11 7.08
CA VAL A 103 -20.70 15.01 7.42
C VAL A 103 -19.77 15.14 6.21
N PRO A 104 -19.18 16.31 5.90
CA PRO A 104 -18.22 16.44 4.81
C PRO A 104 -17.08 15.41 4.87
N LYS A 105 -16.62 15.01 3.68
CA LYS A 105 -15.74 13.85 3.42
C LYS A 105 -14.60 13.69 4.44
N LEU A 106 -14.32 12.42 4.77
CA LEU A 106 -13.27 12.02 5.70
C LEU A 106 -11.93 12.70 5.34
N THR A 107 -11.35 13.43 6.30
CA THR A 107 -10.09 14.15 6.07
C THR A 107 -8.94 13.16 5.82
N MET A 108 -8.02 13.49 4.91
CA MET A 108 -6.92 12.59 4.52
C MET A 108 -6.02 12.15 5.69
N ALA A 109 -5.97 12.94 6.77
CA ALA A 109 -5.31 12.55 8.02
C ALA A 109 -5.98 11.33 8.70
N LYS A 110 -7.31 11.21 8.63
CA LYS A 110 -8.07 10.06 9.16
C LYS A 110 -7.95 8.84 8.24
N CYS A 111 -7.97 9.03 6.92
CA CYS A 111 -7.69 7.97 5.93
C CYS A 111 -6.31 7.35 6.17
N ARG A 112 -5.28 8.21 6.24
CA ARG A 112 -3.91 7.82 6.61
C ARG A 112 -3.86 7.06 7.93
N ARG A 113 -4.61 7.51 8.96
CA ARG A 113 -4.61 6.83 10.26
C ARG A 113 -5.25 5.44 10.23
N ASN A 114 -6.29 5.22 9.41
CA ASN A 114 -6.84 3.89 9.16
C ASN A 114 -5.77 2.99 8.48
N VAL A 115 -5.09 3.50 7.44
CA VAL A 115 -4.03 2.76 6.74
C VAL A 115 -2.85 2.40 7.64
N GLU A 116 -2.39 3.32 8.50
CA GLU A 116 -1.37 3.06 9.53
C GLU A 116 -1.81 1.95 10.51
N ASN A 117 -3.05 2.05 11.02
CA ASN A 117 -3.60 1.06 11.94
C ASN A 117 -3.72 -0.34 11.28
N PHE A 118 -4.08 -0.40 9.99
CA PHE A 118 -4.13 -1.64 9.21
C PHE A 118 -2.74 -2.28 9.07
N LEU A 119 -1.72 -1.52 8.67
CA LEU A 119 -0.37 -2.05 8.49
C LEU A 119 0.23 -2.53 9.82
N GLU A 120 0.00 -1.79 10.91
CA GLU A 120 0.40 -2.23 12.25
C GLU A 120 -0.37 -3.49 12.70
N ALA A 121 -1.65 -3.61 12.36
CA ALA A 121 -2.41 -4.83 12.60
C ALA A 121 -1.83 -6.02 11.83
N CYS A 122 -1.50 -5.86 10.54
CA CYS A 122 -0.86 -6.90 9.73
C CYS A 122 0.49 -7.35 10.31
N ARG A 123 1.36 -6.38 10.66
CA ARG A 123 2.65 -6.65 11.33
C ARG A 123 2.46 -7.42 12.63
N ARG A 124 1.46 -7.03 13.45
CA ARG A 124 1.11 -7.72 14.70
C ARG A 124 0.39 -9.06 14.50
N ILE A 125 -0.14 -9.36 13.31
CA ILE A 125 -0.73 -10.67 12.96
C ILE A 125 0.37 -11.66 12.54
N GLY A 126 1.48 -11.17 12.00
CA GLY A 126 2.64 -11.96 11.59
C GLY A 126 3.04 -11.79 10.12
N VAL A 127 2.44 -10.85 9.39
CA VAL A 127 2.82 -10.56 8.00
C VAL A 127 4.27 -10.02 8.00
N PRO A 128 5.20 -10.63 7.25
CA PRO A 128 6.61 -10.24 7.26
C PRO A 128 6.80 -8.88 6.57
N GLN A 129 7.85 -8.15 6.94
CA GLN A 129 8.07 -6.78 6.46
C GLN A 129 8.34 -6.69 4.95
N SER A 130 8.77 -7.78 4.30
CA SER A 130 8.89 -7.92 2.85
C SER A 130 7.54 -7.79 2.12
N ASP A 131 6.45 -8.19 2.78
CA ASP A 131 5.14 -8.37 2.18
C ASP A 131 4.18 -7.23 2.56
N LEU A 132 4.63 -6.30 3.42
CA LEU A 132 3.89 -5.12 3.84
C LEU A 132 4.04 -3.99 2.82
N CYS A 133 2.93 -3.57 2.21
CA CYS A 133 2.86 -2.36 1.42
C CYS A 133 3.04 -1.09 2.28
N LEU A 134 3.50 -0.01 1.66
CA LEU A 134 3.63 1.29 2.33
C LEU A 134 2.29 2.05 2.32
N PRO A 135 2.04 2.98 3.26
CA PRO A 135 0.83 3.81 3.23
C PRO A 135 0.59 4.54 1.90
N LEU A 136 1.68 4.92 1.21
CA LEU A 136 1.63 5.59 -0.08
C LEU A 136 1.00 4.72 -1.19
N HIS A 137 1.17 3.40 -1.12
CA HIS A 137 0.66 2.45 -2.12
C HIS A 137 -0.89 2.41 -2.15
N ILE A 138 -1.51 2.75 -1.01
CA ILE A 138 -2.96 2.85 -0.83
C ILE A 138 -3.40 4.30 -1.01
N LEU A 139 -2.73 5.26 -0.38
CA LEU A 139 -3.13 6.68 -0.35
C LEU A 139 -2.90 7.43 -1.68
N GLU A 140 -2.05 6.94 -2.58
CA GLU A 140 -1.90 7.47 -3.95
C GLU A 140 -2.53 6.57 -5.02
N GLU A 141 -3.29 5.53 -4.65
CA GLU A 141 -4.07 4.68 -5.58
C GLU A 141 -3.24 3.87 -6.61
N LYS A 142 -1.91 3.98 -6.58
CA LYS A 142 -0.97 3.40 -7.56
C LYS A 142 -0.42 2.00 -7.22
N GLY A 143 -0.56 1.52 -5.99
CA GLY A 143 0.18 0.37 -5.47
C GLY A 143 -0.64 -0.90 -5.23
N LEU A 144 -1.80 -1.06 -5.88
CA LEU A 144 -2.72 -2.18 -5.64
C LEU A 144 -2.09 -3.59 -5.75
N PRO A 145 -1.16 -3.91 -6.67
CA PRO A 145 -0.48 -5.22 -6.68
C PRO A 145 0.30 -5.51 -5.38
N LEU A 146 0.90 -4.48 -4.77
CA LEU A 146 1.60 -4.61 -3.48
C LEU A 146 0.61 -4.78 -2.32
N VAL A 147 -0.55 -4.11 -2.39
CA VAL A 147 -1.67 -4.35 -1.45
C VAL A 147 -2.22 -5.77 -1.59
N ALA A 148 -2.28 -6.32 -2.81
CA ALA A 148 -2.67 -7.69 -3.08
C ALA A 148 -1.71 -8.70 -2.43
N GLY A 149 -0.40 -8.44 -2.49
CA GLY A 149 0.62 -9.19 -1.74
C GLY A 149 0.36 -9.19 -0.23
N THR A 150 0.24 -8.00 0.37
CA THR A 150 -0.04 -7.84 1.81
C THR A 150 -1.31 -8.56 2.25
N VAL A 151 -2.40 -8.42 1.48
CA VAL A 151 -3.69 -9.07 1.77
C VAL A 151 -3.59 -10.60 1.61
N SER A 152 -2.85 -11.09 0.63
CA SER A 152 -2.66 -12.54 0.43
C SER A 152 -1.87 -13.16 1.59
N ALA A 153 -0.76 -12.55 2.01
CA ALA A 153 0.00 -12.99 3.17
C ALA A 153 -0.84 -12.92 4.47
N LEU A 154 -1.62 -11.85 4.66
CA LEU A 154 -2.54 -11.70 5.78
C LEU A 154 -3.61 -12.79 5.85
N LEU A 155 -4.12 -13.23 4.70
CA LEU A 155 -5.15 -14.28 4.61
C LEU A 155 -4.59 -15.68 4.78
N GLN A 156 -3.34 -15.94 4.35
CA GLN A 156 -2.64 -17.21 4.62
C GLN A 156 -2.46 -17.46 6.13
N LEU A 157 -2.23 -16.39 6.92
CA LEU A 157 -2.13 -16.46 8.38
C LEU A 157 -3.47 -16.67 9.10
N ALA A 158 -4.61 -16.58 8.39
CA ALA A 158 -5.94 -16.90 8.91
C ALA A 158 -6.72 -17.76 7.90
N PRO A 159 -6.37 -19.06 7.77
CA PRO A 159 -7.14 -20.00 6.96
C PRO A 159 -8.63 -19.95 7.34
N PRO A 160 -9.55 -20.22 6.39
CA PRO A 160 -10.98 -20.09 6.62
C PRO A 160 -11.40 -20.89 7.85
N ARG A 161 -11.96 -20.22 8.86
CA ARG A 161 -12.29 -20.86 10.13
C ARG A 161 -13.44 -21.84 9.94
N HIS A 162 -13.12 -23.13 9.81
CA HIS A 162 -14.08 -24.18 10.11
C HIS A 162 -14.57 -23.95 11.54
N SER A 163 -15.87 -23.66 11.70
CA SER A 163 -16.49 -23.32 12.97
C SER A 163 -16.72 -24.57 13.81
N VAL A 164 -15.63 -25.15 14.31
CA VAL A 164 -15.64 -26.25 15.29
C VAL A 164 -16.22 -25.72 16.59
N SER A 165 -17.54 -25.76 16.69
CA SER A 165 -18.30 -25.32 17.86
C SER A 165 -18.07 -26.35 18.97
N THR A 166 -17.06 -26.11 19.81
CA THR A 166 -16.67 -27.01 20.88
C THR A 166 -17.65 -26.86 22.04
N THR A 167 -18.84 -27.46 21.89
CA THR A 167 -19.84 -27.57 22.97
C THR A 167 -19.28 -28.47 24.06
N THR A 168 -18.67 -27.88 25.09
CA THR A 168 -18.12 -28.57 26.26
C THR A 168 -19.23 -29.05 27.20
N ALA A 169 -20.01 -30.04 26.74
CA ALA A 169 -21.02 -30.74 27.52
C ALA A 169 -20.38 -31.95 28.25
N THR A 170 -19.66 -31.69 29.34
CA THR A 170 -19.13 -32.73 30.25
C THR A 170 -18.83 -32.09 31.61
N GLY A 171 -19.17 -32.68 32.76
CA GLY A 171 -19.97 -33.89 33.01
C GLY A 171 -20.23 -34.06 34.51
N SER A 172 -21.17 -34.93 34.87
CA SER A 172 -21.59 -35.16 36.27
C SER A 172 -20.50 -35.84 37.11
N SER A 173 -20.49 -35.57 38.43
CA SER A 173 -19.95 -36.49 39.45
C SER A 173 -20.62 -36.22 40.82
N PRO A 174 -21.12 -37.24 41.52
CA PRO A 174 -21.72 -37.10 42.85
C PRO A 174 -20.72 -37.37 43.98
N VAL A 175 -21.06 -36.87 45.18
CA VAL A 175 -20.65 -37.40 46.49
C VAL A 175 -21.78 -37.12 47.48
#